data_AF-A0A077Z2F3-F1
#
_entry.id   AF-A0A077Z2F3-F1
#
_cell.length_a   1.000
_cell.length_b   1.000
_cell.length_c   1.000
_cell.angle_alpha   90.00
_cell.angle_beta   90.00
_cell.angle_gamma   90.00
#
_symmetry.space_group_name_H-M   'P 1'
#
loop_
_entity.id
_entity.type
_entity.pdbx_description
1 polymer ?
#
loop_
_entity_poly.entity_id
_entity_poly.type
_entity_poly.pdbx_seq_one_letter_code
_entity_poly.pdbx_strand_id
1 'polypeptide(L)'
;MRFMASEGSNSDDDFDNCMDRWKDNLREPFCFDDMLKELESHPAFMQKLPDDGNVSDEVLALQSLKYDEDEPQALCLKKDGNKWFELKQYGRAIRDYTEALKKQCKDNHLNSVLYNNRAAANFRLGNIRSALQDCLLATKFRPTYWKAVNRGMLFGNSFSCLRFNITLPN
;
A
#
# COMPACT_ATOMS: atom_id res chain seq x y z
N MET A 1 65.64 7.70 60.79
CA MET A 1 64.36 8.40 61.05
C MET A 1 63.57 8.43 59.75
N ARG A 2 62.33 7.96 59.79
CA ARG A 2 61.43 7.82 58.62
C ARG A 2 60.79 9.20 58.38
N PHE A 3 61.07 9.83 57.24
CA PHE A 3 60.37 11.05 56.82
C PHE A 3 58.94 10.64 56.38
N MET A 4 57.92 11.18 57.05
CA MET A 4 56.54 11.17 56.55
C MET A 4 56.31 12.50 55.81
N ALA A 5 56.05 12.42 54.51
CA ALA A 5 55.44 13.51 53.76
C ALA A 5 53.92 13.29 53.78
N SER A 6 53.21 14.26 54.35
CA SER A 6 51.76 14.38 54.34
C SER A 6 51.26 14.53 52.91
N GLU A 7 50.21 13.78 52.59
CA GLU A 7 49.54 13.68 51.30
C GLU A 7 48.94 15.02 50.85
N GLY A 8 49.24 15.41 49.61
CA GLY A 8 48.48 16.43 48.89
C GLY A 8 47.24 15.79 48.28
N SER A 9 46.06 16.31 48.63
CA SER A 9 44.79 16.01 47.97
C SER A 9 44.85 16.49 46.51
N ASN A 10 44.98 15.57 45.56
CA ASN A 10 44.91 15.89 44.14
C ASN A 10 43.44 16.00 43.72
N SER A 11 43.07 17.15 43.13
CA SER A 11 41.72 17.47 42.67
C SER A 11 41.23 16.65 41.46
N ASP A 12 42.02 15.67 41.02
CA ASP A 12 41.76 14.91 39.80
C ASP A 12 40.65 13.86 40.03
N ASP A 13 40.54 13.30 41.25
CA ASP A 13 39.53 12.29 41.58
C ASP A 13 38.09 12.84 41.55
N ASP A 14 37.90 14.15 41.79
CA ASP A 14 36.58 14.79 41.75
C ASP A 14 36.07 14.99 40.32
N PHE A 15 36.98 15.20 39.35
CA PHE A 15 36.60 15.39 37.95
C PHE A 15 36.11 14.08 37.32
N ASP A 16 36.80 12.98 37.58
CA ASP A 16 36.43 11.66 37.04
C ASP A 16 35.05 11.21 37.54
N ASN A 17 34.77 11.42 38.84
CA ASN A 17 33.49 11.06 39.44
C ASN A 17 32.30 11.90 38.89
N CYS A 18 32.55 13.18 38.57
CA CYS A 18 31.57 14.03 37.89
C CYS A 18 31.31 13.58 36.44
N MET A 19 32.37 13.21 35.72
CA MET A 19 32.28 12.74 34.33
C MET A 19 31.50 11.43 34.22
N ASP A 20 31.65 10.51 35.17
CA ASP A 20 30.90 9.25 35.16
C ASP A 20 29.39 9.44 35.44
N ARG A 21 29.00 10.36 36.33
CA ARG A 21 27.58 10.74 36.50
C ARG A 21 26.94 11.30 35.24
N TRP A 22 27.71 11.99 34.40
CA TRP A 22 27.22 12.52 33.13
C TRP A 22 27.03 11.41 32.10
N LYS A 23 27.92 10.40 32.08
CA LYS A 23 27.78 9.22 31.22
C LYS A 23 26.49 8.44 31.51
N ASP A 24 26.12 8.31 32.77
CA ASP A 24 24.91 7.60 33.16
C ASP A 24 23.61 8.37 32.86
N ASN A 25 23.68 9.71 32.73
CA ASN A 25 22.54 10.57 32.40
C ASN A 25 22.46 10.97 30.92
N LEU A 26 23.36 10.47 30.07
CA LEU A 26 23.25 10.65 28.62
C LEU A 26 22.03 9.86 28.14
N ARG A 27 20.95 10.59 27.84
CA ARG A 27 19.77 10.09 27.14
C ARG A 27 20.25 9.24 25.95
N GLU A 28 19.67 8.04 25.80
CA GLU A 28 20.06 7.10 24.74
C GLU A 28 20.21 7.84 23.40
N PRO A 29 21.26 7.55 22.62
CA PRO A 29 21.47 8.19 21.34
C PRO A 29 20.20 8.09 20.51
N PHE A 30 19.78 9.21 19.92
CA PHE A 30 18.64 9.23 19.01
C PHE A 30 18.85 8.17 17.91
N CYS A 31 18.05 7.10 17.95
CA CYS A 31 18.07 6.04 16.95
C CYS A 31 16.93 6.28 15.97
N PHE A 32 17.25 6.69 14.74
CA PHE A 32 16.26 6.95 13.70
C PHE A 32 15.41 5.70 13.39
N ASP A 33 16.02 4.51 13.48
CA ASP A 33 15.34 3.25 13.26
C ASP A 33 14.28 2.96 14.32
N ASP A 34 14.50 3.37 15.58
CA ASP A 34 13.52 3.17 16.64
C ASP A 34 12.37 4.18 16.52
N MET A 35 12.66 5.43 16.13
CA MET A 35 11.61 6.40 15.81
C MET A 35 10.77 5.97 14.60
N LEU A 36 11.39 5.39 13.56
CA LEU A 36 10.68 4.83 12.42
C LEU A 36 9.75 3.68 12.82
N LYS A 37 10.20 2.78 13.71
CA LYS A 37 9.34 1.70 14.24
C LYS A 37 8.15 2.26 15.00
N GLU A 38 8.36 3.27 15.84
CA GLU A 38 7.26 3.95 16.56
C GLU A 38 6.29 4.63 15.57
N LEU A 39 6.82 5.30 14.54
CA LEU A 39 6.03 5.95 13.50
C LEU A 39 5.21 4.93 12.70
N GLU A 40 5.82 3.81 12.27
CA GLU A 40 5.14 2.74 11.53
C GLU A 40 4.08 2.01 12.38
N SER A 41 4.26 1.98 13.71
CA SER A 41 3.29 1.43 14.65
C SER A 41 2.09 2.34 14.89
N HIS A 42 2.22 3.64 14.61
CA HIS A 42 1.15 4.62 14.83
C HIS A 42 -0.01 4.36 13.85
N PRO A 43 -1.28 4.40 14.31
CA PRO A 43 -2.45 4.03 13.50
C PRO A 43 -2.60 4.86 12.22
N ALA A 44 -2.04 6.08 12.19
CA ALA A 44 -2.04 6.94 11.01
C ALA A 44 -1.07 6.48 9.88
N PHE A 45 -0.03 5.71 10.17
CA PHE A 45 1.01 5.31 9.20
C PHE A 45 1.13 3.78 9.01
N MET A 46 0.27 3.02 9.70
CA MET A 46 0.22 1.57 9.65
C MET A 46 -0.03 1.05 8.22
N GLN A 47 0.88 0.23 7.70
CA GLN A 47 0.74 -0.35 6.35
C GLN A 47 -0.14 -1.59 6.30
N LYS A 48 -0.30 -2.30 7.42
CA LYS A 48 -1.08 -3.53 7.55
C LYS A 48 -1.88 -3.48 8.85
N LEU A 49 -3.19 -3.72 8.76
CA LEU A 49 -4.02 -3.89 9.94
C LEU A 49 -3.58 -5.15 10.71
N PRO A 50 -3.59 -5.14 12.05
CA PRO A 50 -3.35 -6.34 12.83
C PRO A 50 -4.41 -7.41 12.51
N ASP A 51 -3.97 -8.65 12.27
CA ASP A 51 -4.86 -9.78 11.93
C ASP A 51 -5.67 -10.28 13.15
N ASP A 52 -5.36 -9.80 14.36
CA ASP A 52 -5.94 -10.25 15.64
C ASP A 52 -7.40 -9.82 15.87
N GLY A 53 -8.03 -9.15 14.89
CA GLY A 53 -9.43 -8.70 14.96
C GLY A 53 -9.70 -7.57 15.96
N ASN A 54 -8.74 -7.25 16.83
CA ASN A 54 -8.81 -6.15 17.79
C ASN A 54 -8.27 -4.87 17.14
N VAL A 55 -9.07 -4.27 16.27
CA VAL A 55 -8.77 -2.98 15.63
C VAL A 55 -9.18 -1.87 16.60
N SER A 56 -8.26 -0.98 16.97
CA SER A 56 -8.56 0.10 17.93
C SER A 56 -9.57 1.10 17.35
N ASP A 57 -10.34 1.76 18.23
CA ASP A 57 -11.38 2.73 17.83
C ASP A 57 -10.82 3.86 16.97
N GLU A 58 -9.55 4.24 17.19
CA GLU A 58 -8.86 5.25 16.39
C GLU A 58 -8.63 4.78 14.95
N VAL A 59 -8.27 3.51 14.76
CA VAL A 59 -8.08 2.93 13.42
C VAL A 59 -9.40 2.83 12.67
N LEU A 60 -10.51 2.51 13.36
CA LEU A 60 -11.85 2.53 12.76
C LEU A 60 -12.28 3.95 12.39
N ALA A 61 -12.03 4.93 13.25
CA ALA A 61 -12.30 6.34 12.95
C ALA A 61 -11.47 6.83 11.75
N LEU A 62 -10.18 6.47 11.69
CA LEU A 62 -9.30 6.77 10.55
C LEU A 62 -9.75 6.05 9.27
N GLN A 63 -10.23 4.81 9.39
CA GLN A 63 -10.79 4.08 8.25
C GLN A 63 -12.04 4.76 7.72
N SER A 64 -12.95 5.18 8.61
CA SER A 64 -14.12 5.97 8.24
C SER A 64 -13.74 7.30 7.62
N LEU A 65 -12.68 7.97 8.09
CA LEU A 65 -12.14 9.18 7.47
C LEU A 65 -11.52 8.93 6.08
N LYS A 66 -10.91 7.75 5.84
CA LYS A 66 -10.38 7.40 4.51
C LYS A 66 -11.51 7.18 3.50
N TYR A 67 -12.65 6.69 3.95
CA TYR A 67 -13.81 6.38 3.12
C TYR A 67 -14.96 7.32 3.51
N ASP A 68 -14.94 8.55 2.99
CA ASP A 68 -16.10 9.45 3.06
C ASP A 68 -17.36 8.68 2.61
N GLU A 69 -18.43 8.75 3.40
CA GLU A 69 -19.68 7.98 3.20
C GLU A 69 -20.29 8.16 1.79
N ASP A 70 -19.93 9.26 1.11
CA ASP A 70 -20.43 9.64 -0.20
C ASP A 70 -19.61 9.11 -1.40
N GLU A 71 -18.32 8.79 -1.24
CA GLU A 71 -17.56 8.14 -2.33
C GLU A 71 -17.73 6.61 -2.23
N PRO A 72 -18.25 5.94 -3.28
CA PRO A 72 -18.33 4.49 -3.27
C PRO A 72 -16.92 3.93 -3.02
N GLN A 73 -16.75 3.10 -1.98
CA GLN A 73 -15.45 2.54 -1.57
C GLN A 73 -14.60 2.01 -2.74
N ALA A 74 -15.26 1.55 -3.81
CA ALA A 74 -14.61 1.13 -5.04
C ALA A 74 -13.91 2.25 -5.85
N LEU A 75 -14.34 3.51 -5.78
CA LEU A 75 -13.61 4.65 -6.37
C LEU A 75 -12.30 4.90 -5.62
N CYS A 76 -12.30 4.83 -4.30
CA CYS A 76 -11.06 4.91 -3.51
C CYS A 76 -10.13 3.74 -3.83
N LEU A 77 -10.65 2.50 -3.88
CA LEU A 77 -9.87 1.32 -4.29
C LEU A 77 -9.37 1.41 -5.74
N LYS A 78 -10.15 1.99 -6.65
CA LYS A 78 -9.71 2.30 -8.02
C LYS A 78 -8.55 3.30 -8.02
N LYS A 79 -8.64 4.36 -7.22
CA LYS A 79 -7.59 5.38 -7.08
C LYS A 79 -6.32 4.74 -6.52
N ASP A 80 -6.42 3.91 -5.48
CA ASP A 80 -5.29 3.19 -4.88
C ASP A 80 -4.69 2.17 -5.87
N GLY A 81 -5.52 1.41 -6.58
CA GLY A 81 -5.08 0.50 -7.65
C GLY A 81 -4.36 1.22 -8.81
N ASN A 82 -4.79 2.42 -9.17
CA ASN A 82 -4.11 3.25 -10.17
C ASN A 82 -2.72 3.70 -9.69
N LYS A 83 -2.59 4.10 -8.41
CA LYS A 83 -1.28 4.43 -7.81
C LYS A 83 -0.33 3.23 -7.89
N TRP A 84 -0.79 2.03 -7.51
CA TRP A 84 0.03 0.82 -7.63
C TRP A 84 0.40 0.48 -9.07
N PHE A 85 -0.49 0.76 -10.03
CA PHE A 85 -0.22 0.58 -11.45
C PHE A 85 0.89 1.53 -11.95
N GLU A 86 0.88 2.78 -11.50
CA GLU A 86 1.94 3.77 -11.78
C GLU A 86 3.28 3.36 -11.14
N LEU A 87 3.24 2.83 -9.92
CA LEU A 87 4.40 2.26 -9.21
C LEU A 87 4.90 0.94 -9.82
N LYS A 88 4.33 0.47 -10.95
CA LYS A 88 4.63 -0.81 -11.63
C LYS A 88 4.39 -2.04 -10.75
N GLN A 89 3.69 -1.90 -9.63
CA GLN A 89 3.32 -2.98 -8.73
C GLN A 89 1.98 -3.59 -9.14
N TYR A 90 1.97 -4.26 -10.29
CA TYR A 90 0.74 -4.78 -10.90
C TYR A 90 0.03 -5.83 -10.02
N GLY A 91 0.77 -6.62 -9.25
CA GLY A 91 0.19 -7.60 -8.33
C GLY A 91 -0.66 -6.96 -7.23
N ARG A 92 -0.22 -5.83 -6.66
CA ARG A 92 -0.99 -5.07 -5.67
C ARG A 92 -2.18 -4.36 -6.32
N ALA A 93 -1.97 -3.76 -7.50
CA ALA A 93 -3.05 -3.14 -8.26
C ALA A 93 -4.21 -4.13 -8.55
N ILE A 94 -3.92 -5.38 -8.92
CA ILE A 94 -4.94 -6.41 -9.17
C ILE A 94 -5.73 -6.73 -7.90
N ARG A 95 -5.08 -6.78 -6.73
CA ARG A 95 -5.77 -7.01 -5.45
C ARG A 95 -6.76 -5.89 -5.18
N ASP A 96 -6.34 -4.63 -5.27
CA ASP A 96 -7.20 -3.47 -5.02
C ASP A 96 -8.36 -3.40 -6.01
N TYR A 97 -8.13 -3.68 -7.30
CA TYR A 97 -9.23 -3.76 -8.28
C TYR A 97 -10.19 -4.92 -7.99
N THR A 98 -9.68 -6.05 -7.49
CA THR A 98 -10.52 -7.20 -7.13
C THR A 98 -11.34 -6.93 -5.88
N GLU A 99 -10.78 -6.24 -4.89
CA GLU A 99 -11.51 -5.75 -3.72
C GLU A 99 -12.57 -4.72 -4.13
N ALA A 100 -12.25 -3.81 -5.04
CA ALA A 100 -13.23 -2.85 -5.59
C ALA A 100 -14.43 -3.55 -6.24
N LEU A 101 -14.17 -4.62 -7.00
CA LEU A 101 -15.22 -5.44 -7.62
C LEU A 101 -16.03 -6.24 -6.59
N LYS A 102 -15.40 -6.72 -5.51
CA LYS A 102 -16.09 -7.44 -4.41
C LYS A 102 -17.07 -6.55 -3.65
N LYS A 103 -16.80 -5.25 -3.54
CA LYS A 103 -17.69 -4.27 -2.90
C LYS A 103 -18.97 -3.97 -3.69
N GLN A 104 -19.17 -4.62 -4.85
CA GLN A 104 -20.39 -4.60 -5.67
C GLN A 104 -20.94 -3.18 -5.89
N CYS A 105 -20.28 -2.41 -6.75
CA CYS A 105 -20.84 -1.14 -7.19
C CYS A 105 -22.08 -1.37 -8.05
N LYS A 106 -23.17 -0.66 -7.75
CA LYS A 106 -24.38 -0.61 -8.58
C LYS A 106 -24.10 -0.02 -9.97
N ASP A 107 -23.02 0.75 -10.09
CA ASP A 107 -22.63 1.41 -11.33
C ASP A 107 -21.93 0.47 -12.31
N ASN A 108 -22.68 0.03 -13.33
CA ASN A 108 -22.15 -0.76 -14.45
C ASN A 108 -20.97 -0.07 -15.16
N HIS A 109 -20.95 1.27 -15.20
CA HIS A 109 -19.83 2.03 -15.77
C HIS A 109 -18.55 1.83 -14.95
N LEU A 110 -18.63 1.97 -13.63
CA LEU A 110 -17.49 1.80 -12.74
C LEU A 110 -16.96 0.37 -12.80
N ASN A 111 -17.85 -0.63 -12.80
CA ASN A 111 -17.49 -2.03 -12.96
C ASN A 111 -16.74 -2.29 -14.27
N SER A 112 -17.23 -1.75 -15.40
CA SER A 112 -16.55 -1.88 -16.70
C SER A 112 -15.14 -1.28 -16.69
N VAL A 113 -14.96 -0.11 -16.06
CA VAL A 113 -13.65 0.53 -15.90
C VAL A 113 -12.71 -0.31 -15.02
N LEU A 114 -13.20 -0.84 -13.91
CA LEU A 114 -12.43 -1.69 -12.98
C LEU A 114 -11.91 -2.97 -13.67
N TYR A 115 -12.78 -3.69 -14.39
CA TYR A 115 -12.37 -4.88 -15.16
C TYR A 115 -11.31 -4.53 -16.20
N ASN A 116 -11.47 -3.40 -16.89
CA ASN A 116 -10.53 -2.96 -17.90
C ASN A 116 -9.16 -2.53 -17.32
N ASN A 117 -9.13 -1.93 -16.13
CA ASN A 117 -7.87 -1.62 -15.44
C ASN A 117 -7.20 -2.90 -14.92
N ARG A 118 -7.98 -3.84 -14.38
CA ARG A 118 -7.49 -5.17 -13.99
C ARG A 118 -6.91 -5.94 -15.17
N ALA A 119 -7.56 -5.87 -16.34
CA ALA A 119 -7.05 -6.45 -17.58
C ALA A 119 -5.68 -5.87 -17.97
N ALA A 120 -5.52 -4.54 -17.88
CA ALA A 120 -4.24 -3.89 -18.15
C ALA A 120 -3.14 -4.33 -17.18
N ALA A 121 -3.44 -4.46 -15.88
CA ALA A 121 -2.49 -4.96 -14.89
C ALA A 121 -2.12 -6.44 -15.12
N ASN A 122 -3.11 -7.29 -15.43
CA ASN A 122 -2.89 -8.70 -15.79
C ASN A 122 -2.03 -8.86 -17.04
N PHE A 123 -2.26 -8.03 -18.06
CA PHE A 123 -1.44 -8.03 -19.27
C PHE A 123 0.03 -7.69 -18.97
N ARG A 124 0.28 -6.73 -18.08
CA ARG A 124 1.65 -6.37 -17.65
C ARG A 124 2.35 -7.46 -16.86
N LEU A 125 1.62 -8.34 -16.18
CA LEU A 125 2.17 -9.54 -15.52
C LEU A 125 2.37 -10.73 -16.48
N GLY A 126 1.93 -10.64 -17.73
CA GLY A 126 1.95 -11.77 -18.68
C GLY A 126 0.74 -12.71 -18.58
N ASN A 127 -0.26 -12.39 -17.76
CA ASN A 127 -1.48 -13.18 -17.57
C ASN A 127 -2.55 -12.82 -18.62
N ILE A 128 -2.29 -13.20 -19.87
CA ILE A 128 -3.07 -12.73 -21.03
C ILE A 128 -4.45 -13.38 -21.09
N ARG A 129 -4.56 -14.66 -20.70
CA ARG A 129 -5.85 -15.36 -20.62
C ARG A 129 -6.81 -14.66 -19.66
N SER A 130 -6.32 -14.29 -18.47
CA SER A 130 -7.10 -13.55 -17.47
C SER A 130 -7.42 -12.13 -17.94
N ALA A 131 -6.47 -11.45 -18.60
CA ALA A 131 -6.71 -10.12 -19.16
C ALA A 131 -7.82 -10.11 -20.22
N LEU A 132 -7.86 -11.13 -21.09
CA LEU A 132 -8.93 -11.28 -22.10
C LEU A 132 -10.28 -11.57 -21.46
N GLN A 133 -10.33 -12.43 -20.45
CA GLN A 133 -11.56 -12.69 -19.69
C GLN A 133 -12.08 -11.40 -19.04
N ASP A 134 -11.19 -10.58 -18.48
CA ASP A 134 -11.53 -9.28 -17.91
C ASP A 134 -12.06 -8.30 -18.97
N CYS A 135 -11.46 -8.24 -20.17
CA CYS A 135 -11.98 -7.43 -21.28
C CYS A 135 -13.37 -7.89 -21.75
N LEU A 136 -13.61 -9.21 -21.78
CA LEU A 136 -14.93 -9.77 -22.11
C LEU A 136 -15.96 -9.37 -21.05
N LEU A 137 -15.63 -9.49 -19.77
CA LEU A 137 -16.50 -9.06 -18.68
C LEU A 137 -16.79 -7.56 -18.74
N ALA A 138 -15.77 -6.72 -18.94
CA ALA A 138 -15.93 -5.27 -19.09
C ALA A 138 -16.92 -4.90 -20.19
N THR A 139 -16.90 -5.63 -21.30
CA THR A 139 -17.78 -5.39 -22.46
C THR A 139 -19.19 -5.92 -22.22
N LYS A 140 -19.36 -6.99 -21.43
CA LYS A 140 -20.69 -7.46 -21.00
C LYS A 140 -21.44 -6.41 -20.16
N PHE A 141 -20.74 -5.70 -19.28
CA PHE A 141 -21.36 -4.61 -18.50
C PHE A 141 -21.67 -3.38 -19.36
N ARG A 142 -20.75 -3.03 -20.27
CA ARG A 142 -20.92 -1.90 -21.16
C ARG A 142 -20.36 -2.20 -22.55
N PRO A 143 -21.22 -2.51 -23.54
CA PRO A 143 -20.76 -2.80 -24.90
C PRO A 143 -20.16 -1.56 -25.59
N THR A 144 -20.54 -0.35 -25.17
CA THR A 144 -20.03 0.89 -25.77
C THR A 144 -18.63 1.29 -25.26
N TYR A 145 -17.99 0.48 -24.40
CA TYR A 145 -16.71 0.82 -23.81
C TYR A 145 -15.55 0.44 -24.73
N TRP A 146 -15.32 1.28 -25.74
CA TRP A 146 -14.32 1.08 -26.80
C TRP A 146 -12.90 0.82 -26.28
N LYS A 147 -12.53 1.36 -25.10
CA LYS A 147 -11.21 1.11 -24.49
C LYS A 147 -10.98 -0.36 -24.14
N ALA A 148 -12.00 -1.05 -23.61
CA ALA A 148 -11.90 -2.48 -23.31
C ALA A 148 -11.88 -3.33 -24.57
N VAL A 149 -12.67 -2.95 -25.58
CA VAL A 149 -12.72 -3.63 -26.88
C VAL A 149 -11.37 -3.54 -27.59
N ASN A 150 -10.79 -2.34 -27.68
CA ASN A 150 -9.47 -2.13 -28.28
C ASN A 150 -8.36 -2.93 -27.59
N ARG A 151 -8.41 -3.02 -26.25
CA ARG A 151 -7.46 -3.82 -25.48
C ARG A 151 -7.66 -5.31 -25.70
N GLY A 152 -8.91 -5.80 -25.70
CA GLY A 152 -9.21 -7.20 -26.00
C GLY A 152 -8.72 -7.62 -27.39
N MET A 153 -8.92 -6.76 -28.40
CA MET A 153 -8.37 -6.98 -29.74
C MET A 153 -6.84 -6.99 -29.74
N LEU A 154 -6.19 -6.05 -29.05
CA LEU A 154 -4.72 -5.99 -28.95
C LEU A 154 -4.14 -7.24 -28.27
N PHE A 155 -4.75 -7.69 -27.19
CA PHE A 155 -4.32 -8.88 -26.44
C PHE A 155 -4.52 -10.16 -27.24
N GLY A 156 -5.63 -10.26 -27.99
CA GLY A 156 -5.90 -11.39 -28.88
C GLY A 156 -4.95 -11.43 -30.07
N ASN A 157 -4.64 -10.29 -30.71
CA ASN A 157 -3.72 -10.26 -31.85
C ASN A 157 -2.28 -10.64 -31.47
N SER A 158 -1.86 -10.34 -30.25
CA SER A 158 -0.54 -10.75 -29.77
C SER A 158 -0.41 -12.28 -29.59
N PHE A 159 -1.53 -13.01 -29.49
CA PHE A 159 -1.55 -14.45 -29.27
C PHE A 159 -2.62 -15.10 -30.15
N SER A 160 -2.19 -15.60 -31.31
CA SER A 160 -3.01 -16.21 -32.37
C SER A 160 -4.08 -17.22 -31.91
N CYS A 161 -3.95 -17.78 -30.71
CA CYS A 161 -4.84 -18.77 -30.13
C CYS A 161 -6.08 -18.20 -29.40
N LEU A 162 -6.20 -16.88 -29.20
CA LEU A 162 -7.28 -16.30 -28.40
C LEU A 162 -8.16 -15.37 -29.23
N ARG A 163 -9.30 -15.88 -29.69
CA ARG A 163 -10.28 -15.10 -30.46
C ARG A 163 -11.16 -14.28 -29.51
N PHE A 164 -10.93 -12.97 -29.49
CA PHE A 164 -11.82 -12.02 -28.85
C PHE A 164 -13.06 -11.84 -29.73
N ASN A 165 -14.14 -12.58 -29.42
CA ASN A 165 -15.37 -12.56 -30.19
C ASN A 165 -16.42 -11.70 -29.46
N ILE A 166 -16.53 -10.43 -29.85
CA ILE A 166 -17.54 -9.51 -29.35
C ILE A 166 -18.43 -9.09 -30.51
N THR A 167 -19.71 -9.41 -30.42
CA THR A 167 -20.76 -8.82 -31.26
C THR A 167 -21.03 -7.40 -30.74
N LEU A 168 -20.48 -6.39 -31.42
CA LEU A 168 -20.87 -5.00 -31.15
C LEU A 168 -22.31 -4.80 -31.63
N PRO A 169 -23.21 -4.17 -30.85
CA PRO A 169 -24.49 -3.74 -31.39
C PRO A 169 -24.24 -2.68 -32.47
N ASN A 170 -24.95 -2.82 -33.59
CA ASN A 170 -24.94 -1.87 -34.72
C ASN A 170 -25.34 -0.46 -34.30
#